data_AF-A0AA38RBH5-F1
#
_entry.id   AF-A0AA38RBH5-F1
#
_cell.length_a   1.000
_cell.length_b   1.000
_cell.length_c   1.000
_cell.angle_alpha   90.00
_cell.angle_beta   90.00
_cell.angle_gamma   90.00
#
_symmetry.space_group_name_H-M   'P 1'
#
loop_
_entity.id
_entity.type
_entity.pdbx_description
1 polymer ?
#
loop_
_entity_poly.entity_id
_entity_poly.type
_entity_poly.pdbx_seq_one_letter_code
_entity_poly.pdbx_strand_id
1 'polypeptide(L)'
;MDSDSEFYGDEETVSRLHARVSSFDPSTALRDLMLTMPSHPGKQVKVTTTKIGHLHNPYEGVRYAWQLDETVDAFLARLPPSTTPVTAVDHWIYICNPYIPLEPKSQSANQHVPGCEDEAPLEAHTKLDLFIQGGLERLHLLSDFIARTKSAAMTKSIATREMNKERSLAVTQILDLAHHLHVRCGKWMLFPPPNVVDDVWAVVARATAANELGVAAKVAPKGDEEGSQGSARLICIYTRDFRDKDDVARVLGRMRELELVRANSRPVYYKCDAYTYLGIGSKNAWDIRASLYSSVEIFAYAKAKPKLGEGLVRLYLD
;
A
#
# COMPACT_ATOMS: atom_id res chain seq x y z
N MET A 1 14.50 -3.64 -53.47
CA MET A 1 14.76 -2.19 -53.47
C MET A 1 13.41 -1.53 -53.61
N ASP A 2 12.90 -0.69 -52.73
CA ASP A 2 13.35 -0.16 -51.43
C ASP A 2 12.09 0.39 -50.74
N SER A 3 12.12 0.53 -49.41
CA SER A 3 11.76 1.76 -48.69
C SER A 3 11.29 1.42 -47.28
N ASP A 4 12.26 1.31 -46.36
CA ASP A 4 12.03 1.07 -44.93
C ASP A 4 12.66 2.21 -44.11
N SER A 5 12.57 3.46 -44.61
CA SER A 5 13.31 4.60 -44.05
C SER A 5 12.50 5.90 -43.96
N GLU A 6 11.32 5.85 -43.34
CA GLU A 6 10.59 7.07 -42.90
C GLU A 6 10.43 7.18 -41.37
N PHE A 7 10.94 6.21 -40.62
CA PHE A 7 10.75 6.17 -39.16
C PHE A 7 11.81 6.96 -38.36
N TYR A 8 13.03 7.06 -38.89
CA TYR A 8 14.06 7.93 -38.35
C TYR A 8 14.07 9.16 -39.25
N GLY A 9 13.86 10.35 -38.69
CA GLY A 9 13.80 11.60 -39.44
C GLY A 9 14.98 11.77 -40.39
N ASP A 10 14.84 12.67 -41.37
CA ASP A 10 15.83 12.89 -42.42
C ASP A 10 17.28 12.96 -41.89
N GLU A 11 18.23 12.49 -42.71
CA GLU A 11 19.64 12.39 -42.31
C GLU A 11 20.21 13.72 -41.82
N GLU A 12 19.68 14.85 -42.32
CA GLU A 12 20.06 16.19 -41.88
C GLU A 12 19.64 16.45 -40.42
N THR A 13 18.41 16.09 -40.04
CA THR A 13 17.89 16.20 -38.67
C THR A 13 18.69 15.31 -37.71
N VAL A 14 19.00 14.09 -38.10
CA VAL A 14 19.78 13.15 -37.29
C VAL A 14 21.20 13.69 -37.08
N SER A 15 21.85 14.14 -38.15
CA SER A 15 23.20 14.70 -38.09
C SER A 15 23.28 15.98 -37.23
N ARG A 16 22.26 16.85 -37.34
CA ARG A 16 22.13 18.05 -36.48
C ARG A 16 21.96 17.70 -35.00
N LEU A 17 21.19 16.67 -34.68
CA LEU A 17 20.99 16.23 -33.29
C LEU A 17 22.27 15.61 -32.72
N HIS A 18 22.98 14.79 -33.50
CA HIS A 18 24.27 14.24 -33.08
C HIS A 18 25.35 15.32 -32.88
N ALA A 19 25.37 16.37 -33.71
CA ALA A 19 26.26 17.51 -33.53
C ALA A 19 25.95 18.33 -32.26
N ARG A 20 24.67 18.46 -31.90
CA ARG A 20 24.23 19.13 -30.66
C ARG A 20 24.58 18.33 -29.40
N VAL A 21 24.45 17.00 -29.45
CA VAL A 21 24.84 16.13 -28.33
C VAL A 21 26.37 16.12 -28.16
N SER A 22 27.13 16.07 -29.26
CA SER A 22 28.59 16.03 -29.22
C SER A 22 29.23 17.35 -28.74
N SER A 23 28.53 18.47 -28.87
CA SER A 23 28.97 19.79 -28.42
C SER A 23 28.39 20.21 -27.06
N PHE A 24 27.58 19.36 -26.42
CA PHE A 24 26.96 19.66 -25.14
C PHE A 24 27.94 19.39 -23.98
N ASP A 25 28.40 20.47 -23.34
CA ASP A 25 29.18 20.42 -22.12
C ASP A 25 28.29 20.73 -20.89
N PRO A 26 28.02 19.75 -20.01
CA PRO A 26 27.16 19.94 -18.85
C PRO A 26 27.66 21.00 -17.86
N SER A 27 28.98 21.25 -17.84
CA SER A 27 29.60 22.14 -16.87
C SER A 27 29.43 23.62 -17.20
N THR A 28 29.33 23.95 -18.49
CA THR A 28 29.03 25.31 -18.98
C THR A 28 27.55 25.63 -18.87
N ALA A 29 26.65 24.68 -19.16
CA ALA A 29 25.21 24.85 -19.02
C ALA A 29 24.78 25.14 -17.55
N LEU A 30 25.42 24.49 -16.58
CA LEU A 30 25.17 24.72 -15.16
C LEU A 30 25.68 26.11 -14.71
N ARG A 31 26.81 26.57 -15.26
CA ARG A 31 27.36 27.91 -14.98
C ARG A 31 26.47 29.04 -15.53
N ASP A 32 25.97 28.90 -16.75
CA ASP A 32 25.08 29.90 -17.35
C ASP A 32 23.73 30.01 -16.61
N LEU A 33 23.23 28.90 -16.07
CA LEU A 33 22.04 28.89 -15.22
C LEU A 33 22.28 29.57 -13.86
N MET A 34 23.50 29.46 -13.31
CA MET A 34 23.87 30.17 -12.07
C MET A 34 24.10 31.67 -12.28
N LEU A 35 24.48 32.10 -13.48
CA LEU A 35 24.72 33.51 -13.84
C LEU A 35 23.43 34.30 -14.13
N THR A 36 22.30 33.63 -14.34
CA THR A 36 21.01 34.24 -14.69
C THR A 36 20.05 34.39 -13.51
N MET A 37 20.43 33.92 -12.32
CA MET A 37 19.63 34.04 -11.09
C MET A 37 19.94 35.37 -10.35
N PRO A 38 18.93 36.23 -10.08
CA PRO A 38 19.18 37.45 -9.34
C PRO A 38 19.52 37.15 -7.87
N SER A 39 20.69 37.63 -7.43
CA SER A 39 21.10 37.59 -6.02
C SER A 39 20.45 38.74 -5.25
N HIS A 40 19.81 38.44 -4.12
CA HIS A 40 19.30 39.43 -3.16
C HIS A 40 19.96 39.22 -1.80
N PRO A 41 20.60 40.25 -1.20
CA PRO A 41 21.21 40.12 0.11
C PRO A 41 20.16 40.39 1.20
N GLY A 42 19.62 39.33 1.80
CA GLY A 42 18.68 39.40 2.93
C GLY A 42 19.35 39.03 4.25
N LYS A 43 19.33 39.97 5.20
CA LYS A 43 19.90 39.89 6.55
C LYS A 43 19.48 38.63 7.33
N GLN A 44 20.43 38.03 8.05
CA GLN A 44 20.17 36.97 9.02
C GLN A 44 19.27 37.47 10.15
N VAL A 45 18.03 36.98 10.17
CA VAL A 45 17.18 36.96 11.37
C VAL A 45 17.13 35.51 11.83
N LYS A 46 17.59 35.23 13.05
CA LYS A 46 17.40 33.92 13.69
C LYS A 46 15.91 33.73 13.98
N VAL A 47 15.18 33.22 12.99
CA VAL A 47 13.91 32.56 13.19
C VAL A 47 14.23 31.08 13.34
N THR A 48 13.90 30.50 14.49
CA THR A 48 13.94 29.07 14.70
C THR A 48 12.84 28.44 13.85
N THR A 49 13.13 28.24 12.56
CA THR A 49 12.21 27.61 11.61
C THR A 49 12.24 26.11 11.86
N THR A 50 11.22 25.59 12.51
CA THR A 50 10.88 24.16 12.49
C THR A 50 10.80 23.75 11.01
N LYS A 51 11.60 22.77 10.57
CA LYS A 51 11.58 22.28 9.18
C LYS A 51 10.16 21.83 8.82
N ILE A 52 9.44 22.61 8.01
CA ILE A 52 8.21 22.15 7.38
C ILE A 52 8.65 21.09 6.37
N GLY A 53 8.32 19.82 6.64
CA GLY A 53 8.64 18.71 5.74
C GLY A 53 7.98 18.90 4.38
N HIS A 54 8.68 18.54 3.32
CA HIS A 54 8.12 18.48 1.97
C HIS A 54 6.97 17.46 1.94
N LEU A 55 5.84 17.79 1.32
CA LEU A 55 4.73 16.83 1.14
C LEU A 55 5.13 15.78 0.08
N HIS A 56 4.62 14.57 0.21
CA HIS A 56 4.93 13.44 -0.67
C HIS A 56 3.65 12.94 -1.35
N ASN A 57 3.75 12.50 -2.60
CA ASN A 57 2.65 11.81 -3.27
C ASN A 57 3.19 10.62 -4.08
N PRO A 58 3.11 9.38 -3.57
CA PRO A 58 3.51 8.21 -4.35
C PRO A 58 2.63 8.00 -5.60
N TYR A 59 1.47 8.65 -5.71
CA TYR A 59 0.57 8.56 -6.84
C TYR A 59 0.61 9.81 -7.75
N GLU A 60 1.69 10.59 -7.69
CA GLU A 60 1.85 11.75 -8.55
C GLU A 60 1.71 11.37 -10.04
N GLY A 61 0.85 12.10 -10.76
CA GLY A 61 0.56 11.85 -12.18
C GLY A 61 -0.38 10.68 -12.46
N VAL A 62 -0.81 9.90 -11.45
CA VAL A 62 -1.80 8.83 -11.62
C VAL A 62 -3.20 9.45 -11.77
N ARG A 63 -3.86 9.19 -12.91
CA ARG A 63 -5.13 9.83 -13.30
C ARG A 63 -6.23 9.66 -12.25
N TYR A 64 -6.39 8.45 -11.72
CA TYR A 64 -7.40 8.12 -10.70
C TYR A 64 -6.88 8.31 -9.26
N ALA A 65 -5.87 9.15 -9.04
CA ALA A 65 -5.38 9.48 -7.71
C ALA A 65 -5.58 10.95 -7.35
N TRP A 66 -5.68 11.22 -6.05
CA TRP A 66 -5.57 12.57 -5.50
C TRP A 66 -4.19 13.17 -5.78
N GLN A 67 -4.15 14.42 -6.20
CA GLN A 67 -2.94 15.18 -6.48
C GLN A 67 -2.73 16.32 -5.47
N LEU A 68 -1.47 16.72 -5.25
CA LEU A 68 -1.14 17.77 -4.27
C LEU A 68 -1.59 19.18 -4.71
N ASP A 69 -1.86 19.37 -6.00
CA ASP A 69 -2.32 20.62 -6.59
C ASP A 69 -3.86 20.76 -6.57
N GLU A 70 -4.58 19.78 -6.03
CA GLU A 70 -6.03 19.84 -5.82
C GLU A 70 -6.41 19.64 -4.34
N THR A 71 -7.54 20.21 -3.95
CA THR A 71 -8.13 19.93 -2.63
C THR A 71 -8.73 18.53 -2.61
N VAL A 72 -8.83 17.92 -1.42
CA VAL A 72 -9.51 16.62 -1.26
C VAL A 72 -10.97 16.69 -1.72
N ASP A 73 -11.65 17.82 -1.53
CA ASP A 73 -13.00 18.06 -2.04
C ASP A 73 -13.08 18.03 -3.57
N ALA A 74 -12.15 18.71 -4.25
CA ALA A 74 -12.08 18.70 -5.70
C ALA A 74 -11.81 17.28 -6.24
N PHE A 75 -10.92 16.54 -5.59
CA PHE A 75 -10.65 15.13 -5.90
C PHE A 75 -11.89 14.25 -5.75
N LEU A 76 -12.61 14.37 -4.65
CA LEU A 76 -13.84 13.59 -4.41
C LEU A 76 -14.95 13.92 -5.40
N ALA A 77 -15.08 15.18 -5.83
CA ALA A 77 -16.02 15.58 -6.87
C ALA A 77 -15.59 15.08 -8.26
N ARG A 78 -14.28 15.03 -8.53
CA ARG A 78 -13.69 14.57 -9.80
C ARG A 78 -13.77 13.06 -9.97
N LEU A 79 -13.63 12.29 -8.88
CA LEU A 79 -13.60 10.83 -8.89
C LEU A 79 -14.55 10.21 -7.83
N PRO A 80 -15.88 10.32 -7.98
CA PRO A 80 -16.83 9.65 -7.09
C PRO A 80 -16.85 8.14 -7.41
N PRO A 81 -16.52 7.25 -6.46
CA PRO A 81 -16.44 5.80 -6.73
C PRO A 81 -17.72 5.19 -7.33
N SER A 82 -18.89 5.74 -7.00
CA SER A 82 -20.18 5.29 -7.53
C SER A 82 -20.36 5.54 -9.04
N THR A 83 -19.65 6.50 -9.62
CA THR A 83 -19.82 6.95 -11.01
C THR A 83 -18.57 6.83 -11.86
N THR A 84 -17.38 6.82 -11.25
CA THR A 84 -16.11 6.67 -11.96
C THR A 84 -16.06 5.30 -12.65
N PRO A 85 -15.93 5.25 -13.99
CA PRO A 85 -15.86 3.99 -14.72
C PRO A 85 -14.48 3.35 -14.57
N VAL A 86 -14.45 2.03 -14.48
CA VAL A 86 -13.22 1.24 -14.63
C VAL A 86 -12.77 1.28 -16.10
N THR A 87 -11.48 1.50 -16.35
CA THR A 87 -10.88 1.42 -17.68
C THR A 87 -9.86 0.29 -17.73
N ALA A 88 -9.32 -0.05 -18.91
CA ALA A 88 -8.29 -1.08 -19.02
C ALA A 88 -7.00 -0.77 -18.22
N VAL A 89 -6.74 0.49 -17.90
CA VAL A 89 -5.53 0.95 -17.19
C VAL A 89 -5.83 1.51 -15.80
N ASP A 90 -7.04 2.01 -15.57
CA ASP A 90 -7.45 2.65 -14.32
C ASP A 90 -8.56 1.83 -13.64
N HIS A 91 -8.17 1.00 -12.67
CA HIS A 91 -9.06 0.07 -11.95
C HIS A 91 -9.34 0.45 -10.50
N TRP A 92 -8.70 1.51 -10.00
CA TRP A 92 -8.73 1.92 -8.60
C TRP A 92 -8.64 3.43 -8.48
N ILE A 93 -9.33 3.99 -7.47
CA ILE A 93 -9.17 5.37 -7.05
C ILE A 93 -8.25 5.41 -5.83
N TYR A 94 -7.26 6.30 -5.82
CA TYR A 94 -6.20 6.34 -4.82
C TYR A 94 -6.13 7.66 -4.06
N ILE A 95 -5.74 7.57 -2.79
CA ILE A 95 -5.30 8.72 -2.00
C ILE A 95 -4.16 8.31 -1.07
N CYS A 96 -3.19 9.18 -0.90
CA CYS A 96 -2.05 8.96 -0.01
C CYS A 96 -2.12 9.87 1.22
N ASN A 97 -1.39 9.48 2.26
CA ASN A 97 -1.04 10.36 3.35
C ASN A 97 0.22 11.16 2.96
N PRO A 98 0.13 12.48 2.75
CA PRO A 98 1.21 13.25 2.15
C PRO A 98 2.40 13.51 3.09
N TYR A 99 2.29 13.12 4.36
CA TYR A 99 3.34 13.31 5.37
C TYR A 99 4.26 12.08 5.49
N ILE A 100 4.03 11.05 4.69
CA ILE A 100 4.76 9.78 4.76
C ILE A 100 5.48 9.55 3.42
N PRO A 101 6.82 9.57 3.38
CA PRO A 101 7.57 9.29 2.18
C PRO A 101 7.47 7.80 1.83
N LEU A 102 7.07 7.51 0.59
CA LEU A 102 7.01 6.17 -0.01
C LEU A 102 7.53 6.25 -1.45
N GLU A 103 7.87 5.10 -2.03
CA GLU A 103 8.31 5.03 -3.42
C GLU A 103 7.18 5.46 -4.37
N PRO A 104 7.49 6.24 -5.42
CA PRO A 104 6.53 6.56 -6.47
C PRO A 104 5.98 5.27 -7.11
N LYS A 105 4.67 5.20 -7.36
CA LYS A 105 4.01 4.03 -7.97
C LYS A 105 4.68 3.69 -9.30
N SER A 106 5.04 4.67 -10.12
CA SER A 106 5.70 4.47 -11.42
C SER A 106 7.07 3.80 -11.35
N GLN A 107 7.73 3.82 -10.18
CA GLN A 107 9.06 3.25 -9.97
C GLN A 107 9.04 2.06 -8.99
N SER A 108 7.88 1.76 -8.40
CA SER A 108 7.75 0.74 -7.36
C SER A 108 7.86 -0.66 -7.96
N ALA A 109 8.63 -1.54 -7.31
CA ALA A 109 8.85 -2.91 -7.79
C ALA A 109 7.56 -3.73 -7.99
N ASN A 110 6.48 -3.40 -7.26
CA ASN A 110 5.19 -4.09 -7.42
C ASN A 110 4.53 -3.87 -8.78
N GLN A 111 4.93 -2.86 -9.57
CA GLN A 111 4.44 -2.67 -10.94
C GLN A 111 4.87 -3.79 -11.88
N HIS A 112 5.87 -4.59 -11.49
CA HIS A 112 6.36 -5.73 -12.27
C HIS A 112 5.81 -7.07 -11.79
N VAL A 113 4.91 -7.06 -10.80
CA VAL A 113 4.30 -8.27 -10.23
C VAL A 113 2.85 -8.34 -10.70
N PRO A 114 2.51 -9.23 -11.66
CA PRO A 114 1.18 -9.29 -12.25
C PRO A 114 0.08 -9.47 -11.20
N GLY A 115 -0.94 -8.60 -11.24
CA GLY A 115 -2.08 -8.60 -10.33
C GLY A 115 -1.80 -8.00 -8.94
N CYS A 116 -0.62 -7.43 -8.72
CA CYS A 116 -0.21 -6.78 -7.46
C CYS A 116 0.22 -5.32 -7.64
N GLU A 117 -0.01 -4.75 -8.82
CA GLU A 117 0.36 -3.38 -9.21
C GLU A 117 -0.32 -2.33 -8.32
N ASP A 118 -1.46 -2.69 -7.75
CA ASP A 118 -2.35 -1.80 -6.99
C ASP A 118 -2.26 -1.99 -5.46
N GLU A 119 -1.29 -2.78 -4.99
CA GLU A 119 -0.98 -2.89 -3.56
C GLU A 119 -0.40 -1.57 -2.99
N ALA A 120 -0.08 -1.52 -1.69
CA ALA A 120 0.41 -0.28 -1.08
C ALA A 120 1.66 0.23 -1.81
N PRO A 121 1.91 1.55 -1.82
CA PRO A 121 3.22 2.06 -2.20
C PRO A 121 4.27 1.49 -1.26
N LEU A 122 5.41 1.11 -1.83
CA LEU A 122 6.48 0.44 -1.09
C LEU A 122 7.32 1.45 -0.29
N GLU A 123 7.95 0.96 0.77
CA GLU A 123 9.01 1.72 1.45
C GLU A 123 10.28 1.70 0.60
N ALA A 124 11.10 2.75 0.73
CA ALA A 124 12.43 2.76 0.16
C ALA A 124 13.22 1.51 0.62
N HIS A 125 13.90 0.86 -0.31
CA HIS A 125 14.72 -0.36 -0.09
C HIS A 125 13.94 -1.67 0.07
N THR A 126 12.67 -1.71 -0.31
CA THR A 126 11.90 -2.95 -0.36
C THR A 126 12.53 -3.94 -1.33
N LYS A 127 12.84 -5.16 -0.87
CA LYS A 127 13.41 -6.24 -1.69
C LYS A 127 12.31 -7.23 -2.10
N LEU A 128 11.37 -6.74 -2.91
CA LEU A 128 10.13 -7.46 -3.22
C LEU A 128 10.39 -8.79 -3.95
N ASP A 129 11.24 -8.80 -4.98
CA ASP A 129 11.53 -10.01 -5.75
C ASP A 129 12.13 -11.13 -4.90
N LEU A 130 13.06 -10.76 -4.00
CA LEU A 130 13.67 -11.70 -3.07
C LEU A 130 12.65 -12.26 -2.07
N PHE A 131 11.69 -11.43 -1.65
CA PHE A 131 10.59 -11.87 -0.80
C PHE A 131 9.68 -12.86 -1.53
N ILE A 132 9.27 -12.55 -2.76
CA ILE A 132 8.41 -13.41 -3.56
C ILE A 132 9.10 -14.76 -3.79
N GLN A 133 10.36 -14.75 -4.21
CA GLN A 133 11.14 -15.97 -4.43
C GLN A 133 11.21 -16.84 -3.16
N GLY A 134 11.67 -16.27 -2.04
CA GLY A 134 11.81 -17.03 -0.79
C GLY A 134 10.47 -17.46 -0.19
N GLY A 135 9.43 -16.63 -0.32
CA GLY A 135 8.08 -16.94 0.14
C GLY A 135 7.44 -18.08 -0.65
N LEU A 136 7.58 -18.07 -1.99
CA LEU A 136 7.10 -19.15 -2.85
C LEU A 136 7.86 -20.46 -2.61
N GLU A 137 9.19 -20.41 -2.44
CA GLU A 137 9.97 -21.59 -2.06
C GLU A 137 9.47 -22.17 -0.72
N ARG A 138 9.19 -21.30 0.26
CA ARG A 138 8.67 -21.75 1.55
C ARG A 138 7.29 -22.40 1.44
N LEU A 139 6.42 -21.87 0.60
CA LEU A 139 5.11 -22.45 0.31
C LEU A 139 5.21 -23.77 -0.46
N HIS A 140 6.20 -23.91 -1.34
CA HIS A 140 6.48 -25.18 -2.02
C HIS A 140 6.88 -26.27 -1.02
N LEU A 141 7.79 -25.96 -0.09
CA LEU A 141 8.15 -26.89 1.01
C LEU A 141 6.94 -27.29 1.86
N LEU A 142 6.02 -26.36 2.11
CA LEU A 142 4.77 -26.65 2.81
C LEU A 142 3.86 -27.61 2.00
N SER A 143 3.69 -27.37 0.70
CA SER A 143 2.92 -28.25 -0.19
C SER A 143 3.46 -29.68 -0.15
N ASP A 144 4.78 -29.80 -0.27
CA ASP A 144 5.53 -31.04 -0.24
C ASP A 144 5.36 -31.80 1.07
N PHE A 145 5.48 -31.09 2.20
CA PHE A 145 5.25 -31.66 3.52
C PHE A 145 3.80 -32.15 3.68
N ILE A 146 2.82 -31.34 3.26
CA ILE A 146 1.40 -31.73 3.30
C ILE A 146 1.15 -32.99 2.46
N ALA A 147 1.71 -33.07 1.26
CA ALA A 147 1.55 -34.22 0.37
C ALA A 147 2.14 -35.49 1.00
N ARG A 148 3.37 -35.43 1.52
CA ARG A 148 4.03 -36.57 2.20
C ARG A 148 3.30 -36.98 3.47
N THR A 149 2.80 -36.03 4.23
CA THR A 149 2.07 -36.32 5.48
C THR A 149 0.73 -37.00 5.21
N LYS A 150 0.06 -36.63 4.11
CA LYS A 150 -1.19 -37.28 3.67
C LYS A 150 -0.98 -38.73 3.20
N SER A 151 0.18 -39.05 2.63
CA SER A 151 0.49 -40.40 2.13
C SER A 151 1.17 -41.30 3.16
N ALA A 152 1.64 -40.76 4.28
CA ALA A 152 2.28 -41.52 5.34
C ALA A 152 1.30 -42.43 6.09
N ALA A 153 1.79 -43.58 6.56
CA ALA A 153 1.05 -44.51 7.41
C ALA A 153 0.88 -43.96 8.83
N MET A 154 0.02 -42.95 8.98
CA MET A 154 -0.31 -42.33 10.27
C MET A 154 -1.82 -42.11 10.39
N THR A 155 -2.31 -41.96 11.62
CA THR A 155 -3.73 -41.67 11.85
C THR A 155 -4.06 -40.26 11.36
N LYS A 156 -5.31 -40.05 10.91
CA LYS A 156 -5.79 -38.74 10.41
C LYS A 156 -5.60 -37.60 11.41
N SER A 157 -5.78 -37.88 12.70
CA SER A 157 -5.60 -36.90 13.78
C SER A 157 -4.14 -36.43 13.87
N ILE A 158 -3.20 -37.37 13.85
CA ILE A 158 -1.76 -37.06 13.89
C ILE A 158 -1.35 -36.28 12.63
N ALA A 159 -1.76 -36.75 11.44
CA ALA A 159 -1.49 -36.05 10.19
C ALA A 159 -1.98 -34.59 10.22
N THR A 160 -3.21 -34.37 10.67
CA THR A 160 -3.81 -33.04 10.75
C THR A 160 -3.02 -32.14 11.70
N ARG A 161 -2.61 -32.65 12.86
CA ARG A 161 -1.81 -31.90 13.82
C ARG A 161 -0.46 -31.48 13.26
N GLU A 162 0.27 -32.40 12.64
CA GLU A 162 1.59 -32.10 12.05
C GLU A 162 1.47 -31.12 10.87
N MET A 163 0.46 -31.28 10.00
CA MET A 163 0.20 -30.30 8.93
C MET A 163 -0.13 -28.90 9.48
N ASN A 164 -0.94 -28.81 10.54
CA ASN A 164 -1.27 -27.52 11.15
C ASN A 164 -0.06 -26.86 11.80
N LYS A 165 0.82 -27.64 12.43
CA LYS A 165 2.09 -27.16 12.99
C LYS A 165 3.01 -26.63 11.89
N GLU A 166 3.17 -27.38 10.81
CA GLU A 166 4.00 -26.96 9.67
C GLU A 166 3.44 -25.73 8.98
N ARG A 167 2.11 -25.63 8.82
CA ARG A 167 1.46 -24.43 8.29
C ARG A 167 1.73 -23.20 9.15
N SER A 168 1.65 -23.36 10.48
CA SER A 168 1.90 -22.27 11.42
C SER A 168 3.37 -21.81 11.38
N LEU A 169 4.30 -22.75 11.22
CA LEU A 169 5.73 -22.45 11.03
C LEU A 169 5.97 -21.72 9.71
N ALA A 170 5.37 -22.18 8.61
CA ALA A 170 5.48 -21.53 7.30
C ALA A 170 4.97 -20.10 7.33
N VAL A 171 3.81 -19.87 7.93
CA VAL A 171 3.25 -18.52 8.12
C VAL A 171 4.23 -17.63 8.89
N THR A 172 4.79 -18.13 9.99
CA THR A 172 5.75 -17.35 10.80
C THR A 172 6.97 -16.95 9.96
N GLN A 173 7.58 -17.91 9.28
CA GLN A 173 8.78 -17.69 8.46
C GLN A 173 8.52 -16.77 7.26
N ILE A 174 7.35 -16.87 6.61
CA ILE A 174 6.95 -15.96 5.53
C ILE A 174 6.82 -14.52 6.06
N LEU A 175 6.17 -14.34 7.20
CA LEU A 175 6.02 -13.01 7.79
C LEU A 175 7.35 -12.45 8.31
N ASP A 176 8.26 -13.30 8.82
CA ASP A 176 9.61 -12.89 9.24
C ASP A 176 10.43 -12.43 8.04
N LEU A 177 10.38 -13.20 6.95
CA LEU A 177 11.04 -12.85 5.69
C LEU A 177 10.49 -11.54 5.11
N ALA A 178 9.16 -11.38 5.09
CA ALA A 178 8.51 -10.15 4.63
C ALA A 178 9.02 -8.94 5.41
N HIS A 179 9.09 -9.05 6.73
CA HIS A 179 9.56 -7.96 7.59
C HIS A 179 11.04 -7.65 7.39
N HIS A 180 11.88 -8.68 7.26
CA HIS A 180 13.31 -8.54 6.99
C HIS A 180 13.60 -7.89 5.63
N LEU A 181 12.76 -8.14 4.63
CA LEU A 181 12.89 -7.62 3.27
C LEU A 181 12.04 -6.37 3.01
N HIS A 182 11.49 -5.76 4.06
CA HIS A 182 10.71 -4.52 4.03
C HIS A 182 9.37 -4.59 3.28
N VAL A 183 8.82 -5.79 3.06
CA VAL A 183 7.45 -5.99 2.56
C VAL A 183 6.49 -5.94 3.75
N ARG A 184 6.27 -4.76 4.31
CA ARG A 184 5.63 -4.57 5.64
C ARG A 184 4.21 -4.05 5.61
N CYS A 185 3.77 -3.47 4.49
CA CYS A 185 2.43 -2.92 4.39
C CYS A 185 1.34 -3.98 4.58
N GLY A 186 0.19 -3.53 5.06
CA GLY A 186 -1.04 -4.30 5.08
C GLY A 186 -2.24 -3.39 5.15
N LYS A 187 -3.45 -3.95 5.04
CA LYS A 187 -4.67 -3.18 4.84
C LYS A 187 -5.85 -3.70 5.64
N TRP A 188 -6.61 -2.77 6.20
CA TRP A 188 -8.00 -3.00 6.60
C TRP A 188 -8.89 -2.96 5.36
N MET A 189 -9.78 -3.95 5.24
CA MET A 189 -10.72 -4.06 4.10
C MET A 189 -12.15 -3.77 4.56
N LEU A 190 -12.77 -2.78 3.93
CA LEU A 190 -14.19 -2.42 4.09
C LEU A 190 -14.96 -2.77 2.83
N PHE A 191 -16.24 -3.08 2.99
CA PHE A 191 -17.15 -3.43 1.90
C PHE A 191 -18.47 -2.65 2.05
N PRO A 192 -18.46 -1.31 1.94
CA PRO A 192 -19.71 -0.53 1.91
C PRO A 192 -20.59 -0.91 0.71
N PRO A 193 -21.93 -0.86 0.87
CA PRO A 193 -22.83 -1.03 -0.26
C PRO A 193 -22.73 0.17 -1.22
N PRO A 194 -23.07 -0.01 -2.52
CA PRO A 194 -22.91 1.03 -3.53
C PRO A 194 -23.60 2.36 -3.25
N ASN A 195 -24.70 2.36 -2.49
CA ASN A 195 -25.47 3.57 -2.18
C ASN A 195 -24.83 4.49 -1.14
N VAL A 196 -23.79 4.03 -0.43
CA VAL A 196 -23.07 4.83 0.59
C VAL A 196 -21.56 4.86 0.34
N VAL A 197 -21.09 4.29 -0.79
CA VAL A 197 -19.65 4.19 -1.06
C VAL A 197 -18.97 5.55 -1.15
N ASP A 198 -19.63 6.55 -1.75
CA ASP A 198 -19.08 7.89 -1.91
C ASP A 198 -18.89 8.58 -0.55
N ASP A 199 -19.88 8.46 0.34
CA ASP A 199 -19.81 9.03 1.69
C ASP A 199 -18.71 8.37 2.52
N VAL A 200 -18.64 7.04 2.50
CA VAL A 200 -17.61 6.27 3.21
C VAL A 200 -16.21 6.61 2.65
N TRP A 201 -16.09 6.70 1.32
CA TRP A 201 -14.84 7.08 0.68
C TRP A 201 -14.43 8.52 1.01
N ALA A 202 -15.36 9.46 1.05
CA ALA A 202 -15.06 10.84 1.43
C ALA A 202 -14.46 10.95 2.83
N VAL A 203 -15.00 10.19 3.80
CA VAL A 203 -14.45 10.12 5.17
C VAL A 203 -13.04 9.53 5.16
N VAL A 204 -12.84 8.40 4.46
CA VAL A 204 -11.53 7.75 4.35
C VAL A 204 -10.50 8.66 3.69
N ALA A 205 -10.87 9.33 2.60
CA ALA A 205 -10.00 10.21 1.84
C ALA A 205 -9.52 11.39 2.68
N ARG A 206 -10.44 12.12 3.32
CA ARG A 206 -10.10 13.25 4.19
C ARG A 206 -9.21 12.82 5.35
N ALA A 207 -9.57 11.75 6.04
CA ALA A 207 -8.81 11.27 7.20
C ALA A 207 -7.42 10.72 6.81
N THR A 208 -7.27 10.16 5.61
CA THR A 208 -5.96 9.71 5.09
C THR A 208 -5.07 10.91 4.76
N ALA A 209 -5.58 11.90 4.03
CA ALA A 209 -4.85 13.12 3.68
C ALA A 209 -4.48 13.98 4.90
N ALA A 210 -5.29 13.91 5.97
CA ALA A 210 -5.07 14.59 7.24
C ALA A 210 -4.14 13.83 8.22
N ASN A 211 -3.50 12.74 7.79
CA ASN A 211 -2.63 11.90 8.62
C ASN A 211 -3.33 11.28 9.85
N GLU A 212 -4.64 11.07 9.79
CA GLU A 212 -5.41 10.44 10.87
C GLU A 212 -5.49 8.92 10.69
N LEU A 213 -5.53 8.45 9.45
CA LEU A 213 -5.48 7.03 9.11
C LEU A 213 -4.02 6.58 8.87
N GLY A 214 -3.82 5.59 8.00
CA GLY A 214 -2.50 5.04 7.72
C GLY A 214 -1.81 5.73 6.55
N VAL A 215 -1.11 4.96 5.73
CA VAL A 215 -0.18 5.48 4.71
C VAL A 215 -0.83 5.82 3.38
N ALA A 216 -1.91 5.12 3.04
CA ALA A 216 -2.65 5.30 1.81
C ALA A 216 -4.02 4.63 1.93
N ALA A 217 -4.91 4.92 0.99
CA ALA A 217 -6.14 4.20 0.80
C ALA A 217 -6.48 4.05 -0.69
N LYS A 218 -7.25 3.01 -1.02
CA LYS A 218 -7.82 2.83 -2.36
C LYS A 218 -9.27 2.36 -2.30
N VAL A 219 -10.04 2.68 -3.32
CA VAL A 219 -11.42 2.21 -3.49
C VAL A 219 -11.67 1.70 -4.90
N ALA A 220 -12.41 0.61 -5.00
CA ALA A 220 -12.87 0.07 -6.26
C ALA A 220 -13.90 1.03 -6.90
N PRO A 221 -13.69 1.50 -8.14
CA PRO A 221 -14.66 2.31 -8.88
C PRO A 221 -15.90 1.48 -9.24
N LYS A 222 -16.80 2.09 -10.02
CA LYS A 222 -17.93 1.37 -10.59
C LYS A 222 -17.43 0.37 -11.63
N GLY A 223 -17.24 -0.88 -11.20
CA GLY A 223 -16.96 -2.01 -12.07
C GLY A 223 -18.24 -2.67 -12.60
N ASP A 224 -18.16 -3.15 -13.85
CA ASP A 224 -19.09 -4.09 -14.47
C ASP A 224 -18.67 -5.53 -14.10
N GLU A 225 -18.64 -5.86 -12.81
CA GLU A 225 -18.38 -7.25 -12.42
C GLU A 225 -19.56 -8.12 -12.86
N GLU A 226 -19.31 -9.00 -13.83
CA GLU A 226 -20.11 -10.18 -14.15
C GLU A 226 -20.34 -10.99 -12.86
N GLY A 227 -21.43 -10.68 -12.15
CA GLY A 227 -21.78 -11.38 -10.92
C GLY A 227 -22.81 -10.73 -10.03
N SER A 228 -22.93 -9.39 -10.03
CA SER A 228 -24.16 -8.71 -9.56
C SER A 228 -24.04 -7.19 -9.69
N GLN A 229 -24.97 -6.57 -10.42
CA GLN A 229 -25.39 -5.22 -10.09
C GLN A 229 -25.73 -5.19 -8.59
N GLY A 230 -24.96 -4.44 -7.78
CA GLY A 230 -25.22 -4.28 -6.35
C GLY A 230 -24.20 -4.88 -5.38
N SER A 231 -23.06 -5.43 -5.85
CA SER A 231 -22.01 -5.90 -4.94
C SER A 231 -21.36 -4.74 -4.16
N ALA A 232 -21.00 -5.00 -2.91
CA ALA A 232 -20.31 -4.02 -2.07
C ALA A 232 -18.94 -3.64 -2.67
N ARG A 233 -18.54 -2.37 -2.50
CA ARG A 233 -17.29 -1.83 -3.05
C ARG A 233 -16.14 -2.04 -2.07
N LEU A 234 -15.02 -2.59 -2.53
CA LEU A 234 -13.85 -2.75 -1.67
C LEU A 234 -13.17 -1.40 -1.44
N ILE A 235 -13.00 -1.02 -0.18
CA ILE A 235 -12.10 0.05 0.26
C ILE A 235 -10.98 -0.58 1.08
N CYS A 236 -9.74 -0.26 0.75
CA CYS A 236 -8.55 -0.65 1.50
C CYS A 236 -7.94 0.56 2.19
N ILE A 237 -7.66 0.45 3.49
CA ILE A 237 -6.94 1.46 4.27
C ILE A 237 -5.63 0.84 4.74
N TYR A 238 -4.51 1.34 4.22
CA TYR A 238 -3.20 0.75 4.41
C TYR A 238 -2.51 1.26 5.67
N THR A 239 -1.87 0.38 6.43
CA THR A 239 -0.95 0.72 7.51
C THR A 239 0.48 0.39 7.10
N ARG A 240 1.46 1.02 7.75
CA ARG A 240 2.87 0.93 7.34
C ARG A 240 3.48 -0.43 7.61
N ASP A 241 3.25 -0.97 8.81
CA ASP A 241 3.83 -2.24 9.25
C ASP A 241 2.74 -3.14 9.84
N PHE A 242 2.51 -4.30 9.23
CA PHE A 242 1.54 -5.28 9.72
C PHE A 242 1.94 -5.88 11.08
N ARG A 243 3.21 -5.80 11.50
CA ARG A 243 3.67 -6.26 12.82
C ARG A 243 3.49 -5.22 13.90
N ASP A 244 3.40 -3.94 13.52
CA ASP A 244 3.11 -2.85 14.45
C ASP A 244 1.62 -2.88 14.82
N LYS A 245 1.29 -3.77 15.78
CA LYS A 245 -0.06 -3.90 16.29
C LYS A 245 -0.59 -2.63 16.93
N ASP A 246 0.28 -1.72 17.37
CA ASP A 246 -0.12 -0.44 17.94
C ASP A 246 -0.60 0.52 16.86
N ASP A 247 0.11 0.63 15.74
CA ASP A 247 -0.35 1.42 14.59
C ASP A 247 -1.61 0.79 13.96
N VAL A 248 -1.63 -0.54 13.81
CA VAL A 248 -2.83 -1.26 13.32
C VAL A 248 -4.04 -1.00 14.22
N ALA A 249 -3.87 -1.00 15.54
CA ALA A 249 -4.92 -0.69 16.51
C ALA A 249 -5.29 0.80 16.52
N ARG A 250 -4.33 1.70 16.37
CA ARG A 250 -4.54 3.15 16.26
C ARG A 250 -5.43 3.47 15.06
N VAL A 251 -5.08 2.94 13.88
CA VAL A 251 -5.86 3.14 12.66
C VAL A 251 -7.27 2.55 12.80
N LEU A 252 -7.41 1.34 13.34
CA LEU A 252 -8.74 0.74 13.60
C LEU A 252 -9.56 1.56 14.61
N GLY A 253 -8.90 2.09 15.65
CA GLY A 253 -9.51 2.97 16.64
C GLY A 253 -10.06 4.24 15.99
N ARG A 254 -9.26 4.88 15.12
CA ARG A 254 -9.70 6.05 14.36
C ARG A 254 -10.83 5.72 13.39
N MET A 255 -10.77 4.57 12.71
CA MET A 255 -11.87 4.09 11.86
C MET A 255 -13.19 3.92 12.64
N ARG A 256 -13.13 3.50 13.90
CA ARG A 256 -14.31 3.42 14.77
C ARG A 256 -14.85 4.81 15.15
N GLU A 257 -13.97 5.76 15.48
CA GLU A 257 -14.36 7.15 15.79
C GLU A 257 -15.00 7.86 14.60
N LEU A 258 -14.54 7.53 13.39
CA LEU A 258 -15.10 8.00 12.13
C LEU A 258 -16.34 7.21 11.66
N GLU A 259 -16.87 6.32 12.52
CA GLU A 259 -18.02 5.45 12.25
C GLU A 259 -17.88 4.49 11.05
N LEU A 260 -16.67 4.30 10.52
CA LEU A 260 -16.38 3.35 9.44
C LEU A 260 -16.49 1.88 9.89
N VAL A 261 -16.31 1.64 11.20
CA VAL A 261 -16.47 0.33 11.85
C VAL A 261 -17.30 0.51 13.11
N ARG A 262 -18.34 -0.31 13.29
CA ARG A 262 -19.22 -0.26 14.46
C ARG A 262 -19.00 -1.47 15.36
N ALA A 263 -19.19 -1.30 16.67
CA ALA A 263 -19.01 -2.40 17.63
C ALA A 263 -19.96 -3.59 17.39
N ASN A 264 -21.16 -3.30 16.86
CA ASN A 264 -22.20 -4.31 16.60
C ASN A 264 -22.31 -4.70 15.12
N SER A 265 -21.39 -4.27 14.26
CA SER A 265 -21.37 -4.67 12.84
C SER A 265 -20.52 -5.92 12.62
N ARG A 266 -20.61 -6.49 11.41
CA ARG A 266 -19.72 -7.59 11.01
C ARG A 266 -18.25 -7.18 11.20
N PRO A 267 -17.38 -8.09 11.67
CA PRO A 267 -15.96 -7.82 11.77
C PRO A 267 -15.36 -7.43 10.42
N VAL A 268 -14.42 -6.50 10.46
CA VAL A 268 -13.55 -6.19 9.32
C VAL A 268 -12.23 -6.93 9.50
N TYR A 269 -11.55 -7.19 8.39
CA TYR A 269 -10.35 -8.03 8.38
C TYR A 269 -9.15 -7.25 7.87
N TYR A 270 -8.01 -7.54 8.47
CA TYR A 270 -6.72 -7.00 8.09
C TYR A 270 -5.92 -8.05 7.32
N LYS A 271 -5.37 -7.70 6.16
CA LYS A 271 -4.52 -8.57 5.33
C LYS A 271 -3.19 -7.87 5.07
N CYS A 272 -2.07 -8.56 5.26
CA CYS A 272 -0.75 -8.04 4.86
C CYS A 272 -0.52 -8.21 3.35
N ASP A 273 0.20 -7.27 2.74
CA ASP A 273 0.49 -7.29 1.30
C ASP A 273 1.41 -8.47 0.94
N ALA A 274 2.25 -8.91 1.88
CA ALA A 274 3.04 -10.14 1.80
C ALA A 274 2.20 -11.36 1.38
N TYR A 275 0.96 -11.49 1.88
CA TYR A 275 0.05 -12.56 1.46
C TYR A 275 -0.50 -12.35 0.06
N THR A 276 -0.76 -11.11 -0.36
CA THR A 276 -1.20 -10.83 -1.74
C THR A 276 -0.11 -11.20 -2.74
N TYR A 277 1.14 -10.79 -2.52
CA TYR A 277 2.26 -11.10 -3.40
C TYR A 277 2.54 -12.60 -3.54
N LEU A 278 2.17 -13.42 -2.54
CA LEU A 278 2.30 -14.88 -2.57
C LEU A 278 1.03 -15.60 -3.03
N GLY A 279 0.00 -14.87 -3.49
CA GLY A 279 -1.26 -15.47 -3.95
C GLY A 279 -2.10 -16.13 -2.84
N ILE A 280 -1.87 -15.78 -1.57
CA ILE A 280 -2.63 -16.29 -0.43
C ILE A 280 -3.97 -15.54 -0.35
N GLY A 281 -4.96 -16.09 -1.04
CA GLY A 281 -6.37 -15.68 -1.00
C GLY A 281 -7.23 -16.56 -0.08
N SER A 282 -8.54 -16.31 -0.02
CA SER A 282 -9.48 -17.02 0.87
C SER A 282 -9.63 -18.52 0.60
N LYS A 283 -9.34 -18.97 -0.64
CA LYS A 283 -9.39 -20.37 -1.07
C LYS A 283 -8.02 -20.87 -1.54
N ASN A 284 -6.95 -20.49 -0.86
CA ASN A 284 -5.59 -20.94 -1.23
C ASN A 284 -5.37 -22.43 -0.96
N ALA A 285 -4.41 -23.03 -1.66
CA ALA A 285 -4.12 -24.47 -1.61
C ALA A 285 -3.55 -24.96 -0.27
N TRP A 286 -3.08 -24.05 0.59
CA TRP A 286 -2.39 -24.38 1.83
C TRP A 286 -3.28 -24.32 3.07
N ASP A 287 -4.54 -23.91 2.93
CA ASP A 287 -5.47 -23.67 4.05
C ASP A 287 -4.90 -22.62 5.04
N ILE A 288 -4.14 -21.64 4.52
CA ILE A 288 -3.64 -20.49 5.29
C ILE A 288 -4.76 -19.45 5.39
N ARG A 289 -5.02 -18.91 6.58
CA ARG A 289 -5.98 -17.81 6.74
C ARG A 289 -5.49 -16.58 5.97
N ALA A 290 -6.30 -16.07 5.04
CA ALA A 290 -5.95 -14.91 4.21
C ALA A 290 -5.95 -13.57 4.97
N SER A 291 -6.52 -13.54 6.18
CA SER A 291 -6.45 -12.39 7.09
C SER A 291 -5.47 -12.66 8.22
N LEU A 292 -4.66 -11.65 8.54
CA LEU A 292 -3.73 -11.69 9.66
C LEU A 292 -4.44 -11.35 10.97
N TYR A 293 -5.33 -10.35 10.95
CA TYR A 293 -6.13 -9.93 12.10
C TYR A 293 -7.60 -9.75 11.76
N SER A 294 -8.46 -9.84 12.78
CA SER A 294 -9.82 -9.30 12.75
C SER A 294 -9.93 -8.05 13.61
N SER A 295 -10.94 -7.21 13.35
CA SER A 295 -11.21 -6.05 14.21
C SER A 295 -11.52 -6.45 15.66
N VAL A 296 -12.16 -7.61 15.86
CA VAL A 296 -12.44 -8.17 17.18
C VAL A 296 -11.14 -8.46 17.94
N GLU A 297 -10.19 -9.14 17.29
CA GLU A 297 -8.87 -9.44 17.87
C GLU A 297 -8.11 -8.16 18.24
N ILE A 298 -8.11 -7.16 17.36
CA ILE A 298 -7.36 -5.90 17.58
C ILE A 298 -8.02 -5.01 18.63
N PHE A 299 -9.36 -4.94 18.69
CA PHE A 299 -10.02 -4.24 19.80
C PHE A 299 -9.79 -4.92 21.15
N ALA A 300 -9.76 -6.25 21.19
CA ALA A 300 -9.41 -6.99 22.40
C ALA A 300 -7.95 -6.70 22.82
N TYR A 301 -7.01 -6.69 21.87
CA TYR A 301 -5.62 -6.30 22.09
C TYR A 301 -5.51 -4.89 22.68
N ALA A 302 -6.17 -3.91 22.06
CA ALA A 302 -6.15 -2.52 22.51
C ALA A 302 -6.74 -2.33 23.92
N LYS A 303 -7.78 -3.10 24.27
CA LYS A 303 -8.39 -3.07 25.61
C LYS A 303 -7.52 -3.71 26.69
N ALA A 304 -6.77 -4.76 26.35
CA ALA A 304 -5.88 -5.46 27.27
C ALA A 304 -4.58 -4.69 27.55
N LYS A 305 -4.23 -3.71 26.70
CA LYS A 305 -3.03 -2.90 26.87
C LYS A 305 -3.22 -1.94 28.05
N PRO A 306 -2.33 -1.94 29.06
CA PRO A 306 -2.42 -0.98 30.15
C PRO A 306 -2.27 0.43 29.60
N LYS A 307 -3.18 1.34 29.98
CA LYS A 307 -3.06 2.75 29.62
C LYS A 307 -1.80 3.30 30.28
N LEU A 308 -0.89 3.84 29.47
CA LEU A 308 0.30 4.52 29.96
C LEU A 308 -0.15 5.68 30.86
N GLY A 309 -0.06 5.50 32.18
CA GLY A 309 -0.50 6.48 33.19
C GLY A 309 -1.31 5.93 34.37
N GLU A 310 -1.97 4.77 34.25
CA GLU A 310 -2.77 4.22 35.37
C GLU A 310 -1.93 3.41 36.39
N GLY A 311 -0.67 3.09 36.07
CA GLY A 311 0.25 2.38 36.96
C GLY A 311 1.17 3.24 37.83
N LEU A 312 1.31 4.54 37.53
CA LEU A 312 2.26 5.42 38.25
C LEU A 312 1.67 6.04 39.53
N VAL A 313 0.34 6.07 39.67
CA VAL A 313 -0.33 6.67 40.85
C VAL A 313 -0.32 5.72 42.06
N ARG A 314 0.00 4.43 41.86
CA ARG A 314 -0.03 3.42 42.93
C ARG A 314 1.31 3.18 43.64
N LEU A 315 2.37 3.91 43.28
CA LEU A 315 3.72 3.74 43.86
C LEU A 315 4.23 4.98 44.63
N TYR A 316 3.37 5.98 44.89
CA TYR A 316 3.72 7.18 45.66
C TYR A 316 2.77 7.47 46.82
N LEU A 317 1.95 6.50 47.22
CA LEU A 317 1.13 6.55 48.41
C LEU A 317 1.32 5.24 49.18
N ASP A 318 2.51 5.06 49.75
CA ASP A 318 2.79 4.22 50.92
C ASP A 318 4.04 4.77 51.62
#